data_AF-A0A382HHD6-F1
#
_entry.id   AF-A0A382HHD6-F1
#
_cell.length_a   1.000
_cell.length_b   1.000
_cell.length_c   1.000
_cell.angle_alpha   90.00
_cell.angle_beta   90.00
_cell.angle_gamma   90.00
#
_symmetry.space_group_name_H-M   'P 1'
#
loop_
_entity.id
_entity.type
_entity.pdbx_description
1 polymer ?
#
loop_
_entity_poly.entity_id
_entity_poly.type
_entity_poly.pdbx_seq_one_letter_code
_entity_poly.pdbx_strand_id
1 'polypeptide(L)'
;VSPEEKDFSDAVEKYEILLHSETQAIVSIELDKLEQIIEEKQQTLDLVLTARNALTFDPRDNPDWDETLDRILKIQSRNSQTLNNLIAQQPRDGTDSTTEETLRIRKIRTTYLSQHRNGGKGFEV
;
A
#
# COMPACT_ATOMS: atom_id res chain seq x y z
N VAL A 1 -11.27 24.10 7.48
CA VAL A 1 -10.42 23.23 6.65
C VAL A 1 -10.02 24.03 5.42
N SER A 2 -8.74 24.29 5.24
CA SER A 2 -8.23 24.94 4.03
C SER A 2 -8.37 23.99 2.82
N PRO A 3 -8.30 24.49 1.57
CA PRO A 3 -8.27 23.63 0.39
C PRO A 3 -7.16 22.57 0.46
N GLU A 4 -5.98 22.94 0.92
CA GLU A 4 -4.81 22.07 1.03
C GLU A 4 -4.99 21.01 2.12
N GLU A 5 -5.56 21.38 3.27
CA GLU A 5 -5.92 20.43 4.33
C GLU A 5 -6.98 19.42 3.85
N LYS A 6 -7.93 19.87 3.03
CA LYS A 6 -8.94 19.00 2.42
C LYS A 6 -8.31 18.04 1.42
N ASP A 7 -7.48 18.54 0.52
CA ASP A 7 -6.79 17.72 -0.48
C ASP A 7 -5.91 16.65 0.18
N PHE A 8 -5.22 17.01 1.27
CA PHE A 8 -4.45 16.05 2.05
C PHE A 8 -5.33 15.00 2.71
N SER A 9 -6.41 15.42 3.39
CA SER A 9 -7.35 14.50 4.05
C SER A 9 -7.98 13.52 3.05
N ASP A 10 -8.48 14.03 1.91
CA ASP A 10 -9.12 13.22 0.88
C ASP A 10 -8.12 12.23 0.26
N ALA A 11 -6.86 12.65 0.05
CA ALA A 11 -5.81 11.77 -0.48
C ALA A 11 -5.43 10.66 0.51
N VAL A 12 -5.32 10.99 1.81
CA VAL A 12 -5.00 10.04 2.88
C VAL A 12 -6.12 9.01 3.06
N GLU A 13 -7.38 9.46 3.07
CA GLU A 13 -8.55 8.57 3.14
C GLU A 13 -8.59 7.61 1.94
N LYS A 14 -8.39 8.13 0.73
CA LYS A 14 -8.32 7.28 -0.48
C LYS A 14 -7.19 6.26 -0.39
N TYR A 15 -6.03 6.66 0.15
CA TYR A 15 -4.90 5.76 0.35
C TYR A 15 -5.23 4.63 1.32
N GLU A 16 -5.89 4.94 2.44
CA GLU A 16 -6.35 3.95 3.42
C GLU A 16 -7.35 2.95 2.81
N ILE A 17 -8.32 3.43 2.02
CA ILE A 17 -9.27 2.56 1.30
C ILE A 17 -8.55 1.58 0.38
N LEU A 18 -7.52 2.04 -0.35
CA LEU A 18 -6.72 1.18 -1.21
C LEU A 18 -5.94 0.14 -0.41
N LEU A 19 -5.40 0.50 0.76
CA LEU A 19 -4.71 -0.44 1.64
C LEU A 19 -5.66 -1.54 2.17
N HIS A 20 -6.90 -1.19 2.52
CA HIS A 20 -7.89 -2.20 2.91
C HIS A 20 -8.29 -3.11 1.74
N SER A 21 -8.47 -2.52 0.55
CA SER A 21 -8.76 -3.27 -0.67
C SER A 21 -7.61 -4.22 -1.02
N GLU A 22 -6.36 -3.79 -0.79
CA GLU A 22 -5.17 -4.61 -0.94
C GLU A 22 -5.17 -5.80 0.01
N THR A 23 -5.51 -5.59 1.30
CA THR A 23 -5.66 -6.69 2.27
C THR A 23 -6.63 -7.74 1.75
N GLN A 24 -7.80 -7.30 1.27
CA GLN A 24 -8.83 -8.20 0.73
C GLN A 24 -8.34 -8.95 -0.50
N ALA A 25 -7.70 -8.26 -1.45
CA ALA A 25 -7.17 -8.88 -2.67
C ALA A 25 -6.09 -9.92 -2.36
N ILE A 26 -5.21 -9.67 -1.38
CA ILE A 26 -4.20 -10.64 -0.93
C ILE A 26 -4.87 -11.87 -0.31
N VAL A 27 -5.84 -11.68 0.60
CA VAL A 27 -6.52 -12.77 1.30
C VAL A 27 -7.35 -13.62 0.34
N SER A 28 -8.01 -12.99 -0.64
CA SER A 28 -8.79 -13.68 -1.68
C SER A 28 -7.96 -14.21 -2.84
N ILE A 29 -6.65 -13.96 -2.87
CA ILE A 29 -5.74 -14.34 -3.97
C ILE A 29 -6.24 -13.77 -5.33
N GLU A 30 -6.81 -12.57 -5.32
CA GLU A 30 -7.29 -11.87 -6.51
C GLU A 30 -6.14 -11.12 -7.19
N LEU A 31 -5.27 -11.85 -7.90
CA LEU A 31 -4.00 -11.32 -8.42
C LEU A 31 -4.16 -10.16 -9.41
N ASP A 32 -5.14 -10.20 -10.31
CA ASP A 32 -5.42 -9.11 -11.26
C ASP A 32 -5.76 -7.81 -10.53
N LYS A 33 -6.62 -7.93 -9.50
CA LYS A 33 -7.04 -6.81 -8.67
C LYS A 33 -5.88 -6.31 -7.81
N LEU A 34 -5.04 -7.20 -7.30
CA LEU A 34 -3.85 -6.82 -6.54
C LEU A 34 -2.87 -6.01 -7.39
N GLU A 35 -2.64 -6.39 -8.65
CA GLU A 35 -1.82 -5.62 -9.59
C GLU A 35 -2.40 -4.21 -9.83
N GLN A 36 -3.71 -4.11 -10.09
CA GLN A 36 -4.38 -2.82 -10.25
C GLN A 36 -4.26 -1.95 -8.98
N ILE A 37 -4.51 -2.52 -7.80
CA ILE A 37 -4.40 -1.80 -6.53
C ILE A 37 -2.97 -1.31 -6.29
N ILE A 38 -1.96 -2.08 -6.66
CA ILE A 38 -0.55 -1.69 -6.54
C ILE A 38 -0.23 -0.45 -7.38
N GLU A 39 -0.76 -0.37 -8.60
CA GLU A 39 -0.60 0.80 -9.49
C GLU A 39 -1.35 2.02 -8.95
N GLU A 40 -2.63 1.87 -8.59
CA GLU A 40 -3.46 2.94 -8.05
C GLU A 40 -2.93 3.47 -6.71
N LYS A 41 -2.37 2.59 -5.89
CA LYS A 41 -1.75 2.94 -4.61
C LYS A 41 -0.51 3.81 -4.81
N GLN A 42 0.33 3.50 -5.81
CA GLN A 42 1.49 4.34 -6.10
C GLN A 42 1.06 5.75 -6.52
N GLN A 43 0.08 5.86 -7.43
CA GLN A 43 -0.44 7.16 -7.86
C GLN A 43 -1.06 7.94 -6.70
N THR A 44 -1.81 7.26 -5.83
CA THR A 44 -2.44 7.89 -4.67
C THR A 44 -1.41 8.32 -3.63
N LEU A 45 -0.32 7.56 -3.45
CA LEU A 45 0.80 7.97 -2.60
C LEU A 45 1.44 9.26 -3.09
N ASP A 46 1.65 9.39 -4.40
CA ASP A 46 2.21 10.61 -4.99
C ASP A 46 1.28 11.82 -4.74
N LEU A 47 -0.03 11.62 -4.75
CA LEU A 47 -1.02 12.64 -4.37
C LEU A 47 -0.93 13.01 -2.88
N VAL A 48 -0.82 12.03 -1.99
CA VAL A 48 -0.64 12.27 -0.54
C VAL A 48 0.64 13.08 -0.29
N LEU A 49 1.74 12.74 -0.94
CA LEU A 49 3.01 13.45 -0.80
C LEU A 49 2.94 14.87 -1.38
N THR A 50 2.26 15.03 -2.52
CA THR A 50 2.04 16.35 -3.13
C THR A 50 1.19 17.23 -2.23
N ALA A 51 0.09 16.71 -1.70
CA ALA A 51 -0.79 17.43 -0.78
C ALA A 51 -0.09 17.75 0.54
N ARG A 52 0.71 16.82 1.10
CA ARG A 52 1.57 17.07 2.27
C ARG A 52 2.46 18.28 2.04
N ASN A 53 3.15 18.34 0.90
CA ASN A 53 4.09 19.42 0.58
C ASN A 53 3.39 20.78 0.38
N ALA A 54 2.09 20.80 0.15
CA ALA A 54 1.29 22.01 0.05
C ALA A 54 0.82 22.53 1.42
N LEU A 55 0.88 21.70 2.47
CA LEU A 55 0.54 22.12 3.84
C LEU A 55 1.58 23.10 4.38
N THR A 56 1.12 24.06 5.19
CA THR A 56 1.99 25.04 5.86
C THR A 56 2.55 24.54 7.19
N PHE A 57 2.18 23.33 7.61
CA PHE A 57 2.56 22.72 8.88
C PHE A 57 2.78 21.22 8.70
N ASP A 58 3.40 20.57 9.68
CA ASP A 58 3.58 19.12 9.63
C ASP A 58 2.25 18.42 9.95
N PRO A 59 1.71 17.55 9.09
CA PRO A 59 0.47 16.83 9.39
C PRO A 59 0.56 15.97 10.65
N ARG A 60 1.77 15.61 11.13
CA ARG A 60 1.99 14.92 12.41
C ARG A 60 1.70 15.79 13.64
N ASP A 61 1.69 17.11 13.50
CA ASP A 61 1.32 18.03 14.57
C ASP A 61 -0.20 18.07 14.80
N ASN A 62 -0.99 17.53 13.86
CA ASN A 62 -2.43 17.36 14.00
C ASN A 62 -2.74 15.96 14.59
N PRO A 63 -3.33 15.86 15.79
CA PRO A 63 -3.59 14.56 16.44
C PRO A 63 -4.43 13.59 15.61
N ASP A 64 -5.42 14.09 14.86
CA ASP A 64 -6.31 13.24 14.06
C ASP A 64 -5.57 12.63 12.86
N TRP A 65 -4.68 13.41 12.25
CA TRP A 65 -3.85 12.95 11.15
C TRP A 65 -2.69 12.10 11.61
N ASP A 66 -2.09 12.39 12.76
CA ASP A 66 -1.06 11.54 13.34
C ASP A 66 -1.58 10.12 13.59
N GLU A 67 -2.75 9.98 14.21
CA GLU A 67 -3.38 8.67 14.41
C GLU A 67 -3.67 7.96 13.08
N THR A 68 -4.16 8.71 12.08
CA THR A 68 -4.46 8.17 10.75
C THR A 68 -3.20 7.71 10.02
N LEU A 69 -2.12 8.48 10.05
CA LEU A 69 -0.84 8.12 9.45
C LEU A 69 -0.24 6.88 10.13
N ASP A 70 -0.31 6.79 11.46
CA ASP A 70 0.10 5.61 12.20
C ASP A 70 -0.71 4.35 11.84
N ARG A 71 -2.02 4.52 11.64
CA ARG A 71 -2.91 3.45 11.19
C ARG A 71 -2.52 2.97 9.80
N ILE A 72 -2.26 3.89 8.88
CA ILE A 72 -1.79 3.60 7.52
C ILE A 72 -0.49 2.78 7.54
N LEU A 73 0.50 3.20 8.32
CA LEU A 73 1.77 2.47 8.46
C LEU A 73 1.55 1.05 9.01
N LYS A 74 0.65 0.89 9.99
CA LYS A 74 0.29 -0.42 10.54
C LYS A 74 -0.38 -1.30 9.48
N ILE A 75 -1.30 -0.78 8.67
CA ILE A 75 -1.96 -1.55 7.61
C ILE A 75 -0.95 -1.95 6.53
N GLN A 76 -0.09 -1.03 6.08
CA GLN A 76 0.98 -1.32 5.13
C GLN A 76 1.90 -2.46 5.59
N SER A 77 2.34 -2.40 6.85
CA SER A 77 3.18 -3.43 7.46
C SER A 77 2.47 -4.79 7.48
N ARG A 78 1.19 -4.81 7.89
CA ARG A 78 0.36 -6.02 7.89
C ARG A 78 0.17 -6.59 6.48
N ASN A 79 -0.13 -5.76 5.48
CA ASN A 79 -0.30 -6.21 4.10
C ASN A 79 0.97 -6.85 3.55
N SER A 80 2.12 -6.22 3.79
CA SER A 80 3.42 -6.78 3.44
C SER A 80 3.67 -8.14 4.10
N GLN A 81 3.35 -8.28 5.38
CA GLN A 81 3.45 -9.56 6.09
C GLN A 81 2.51 -10.62 5.52
N THR A 82 1.24 -10.28 5.27
CA THR A 82 0.23 -11.19 4.71
C THR A 82 0.66 -11.70 3.33
N LEU A 83 1.13 -10.81 2.45
CA LEU A 83 1.63 -11.20 1.13
C LEU A 83 2.86 -12.12 1.23
N ASN A 84 3.80 -11.82 2.13
CA ASN A 84 4.97 -12.69 2.36
C ASN A 84 4.56 -14.07 2.89
N ASN A 85 3.55 -14.14 3.76
CA ASN A 85 3.02 -15.40 4.30
C ASN A 85 2.32 -16.23 3.22
N LEU A 86 1.50 -15.60 2.37
CA LEU A 86 0.84 -16.25 1.22
C LEU A 86 1.88 -16.94 0.32
N ILE A 87 3.00 -16.26 0.06
CA ILE A 87 4.10 -16.79 -0.76
C ILE A 87 4.81 -17.95 -0.08
N ALA A 88 5.05 -17.85 1.24
CA ALA A 88 5.72 -18.89 2.00
C ALA A 88 4.91 -20.19 2.08
N GLN A 89 3.58 -20.09 1.99
CA GLN A 89 2.67 -21.24 2.01
C GLN A 89 2.54 -21.95 0.65
N GLN A 90 2.95 -21.32 -0.46
CA GLN A 90 2.91 -22.00 -1.76
C GLN A 90 4.00 -23.08 -1.84
N PRO A 91 3.65 -24.34 -2.17
CA PRO A 91 4.60 -25.44 -2.25
C PRO A 91 5.66 -25.17 -3.33
N ARG A 92 6.91 -25.49 -3.02
CA ARG A 92 8.05 -25.29 -3.93
C ARG A 92 8.12 -26.33 -5.06
N ASP A 93 7.25 -27.34 -5.05
CA ASP A 93 7.39 -28.56 -5.84
C ASP A 93 6.33 -28.69 -6.95
N GLY A 94 6.73 -28.31 -8.17
CA GLY A 94 6.68 -29.15 -9.37
C GLY A 94 5.38 -29.88 -9.77
N THR A 95 4.23 -29.22 -9.82
CA THR A 95 3.07 -29.77 -10.57
C THR A 95 2.42 -28.72 -11.47
N ASP A 96 2.37 -29.06 -12.76
CA ASP A 96 2.25 -28.23 -13.98
C ASP A 96 1.09 -27.22 -14.12
N SER A 97 0.26 -27.01 -13.09
CA SER A 97 -0.79 -25.97 -13.11
C SER A 97 -0.53 -24.82 -12.12
N THR A 98 0.54 -24.92 -11.29
CA THR A 98 0.89 -23.95 -10.24
C THR A 98 2.02 -22.99 -10.64
N THR A 99 2.72 -23.24 -11.74
CA THR A 99 3.95 -22.52 -12.09
C THR A 99 3.68 -21.05 -12.45
N GLU A 100 2.66 -20.77 -13.26
CA GLU A 100 2.38 -19.38 -13.70
C GLU A 100 1.84 -18.50 -12.57
N GLU A 101 0.91 -19.01 -11.75
CA GLU A 101 0.36 -18.24 -10.63
C GLU A 101 1.42 -17.96 -9.57
N THR A 102 2.25 -18.95 -9.24
CA THR A 102 3.41 -18.75 -8.34
C THR A 102 4.43 -17.77 -8.93
N LEU A 103 4.70 -17.84 -10.24
CA LEU A 103 5.56 -16.87 -10.92
C LEU A 103 4.96 -15.45 -10.89
N ARG A 104 3.63 -15.33 -11.08
CA ARG A 104 2.92 -14.06 -11.04
C ARG A 104 2.94 -13.46 -9.65
N ILE A 105 2.69 -14.24 -8.61
CA ILE A 105 2.80 -13.79 -7.21
C ILE A 105 4.24 -13.34 -6.91
N ARG A 106 5.26 -14.06 -7.38
CA ARG A 106 6.67 -13.62 -7.23
C ARG A 106 6.95 -12.30 -7.97
N LYS A 107 6.38 -12.11 -9.16
CA LYS A 107 6.49 -10.86 -9.93
C LYS A 107 5.82 -9.71 -9.18
N ILE A 108 4.57 -9.92 -8.71
CA ILE A 108 3.82 -8.98 -7.88
C ILE A 108 4.65 -8.60 -6.64
N ARG A 109 5.24 -9.57 -5.95
CA ARG A 109 6.12 -9.31 -4.80
C ARG A 109 7.30 -8.40 -5.16
N THR A 110 7.92 -8.62 -6.31
CA THR A 110 9.08 -7.84 -6.74
C THR A 110 8.67 -6.38 -6.98
N THR A 111 7.56 -6.17 -7.70
CA THR A 111 6.97 -4.84 -7.89
C THR A 111 6.62 -4.19 -6.55
N TYR A 112 5.94 -4.94 -5.68
CA TYR A 112 5.50 -4.50 -4.37
C TYR A 112 6.65 -4.06 -3.45
N LEU A 113 7.70 -4.87 -3.35
CA LEU A 113 8.88 -4.55 -2.54
C LEU A 113 9.69 -3.39 -3.12
N SER A 114 9.74 -3.26 -4.44
CA SER A 114 10.41 -2.13 -5.10
C SER A 114 9.71 -0.80 -4.77
N GLN A 115 8.38 -0.80 -4.68
CA GLN A 115 7.60 0.37 -4.28
C GLN A 115 7.75 0.68 -2.79
N HIS A 116 7.74 -0.33 -1.91
CA HIS A 116 7.94 -0.11 -0.47
C HIS A 116 9.33 0.46 -0.13
N ARG A 117 10.37 0.05 -0.86
CA ARG A 117 11.73 0.62 -0.70
C ARG A 117 11.81 2.11 -1.05
N ASN A 118 10.91 2.60 -1.92
CA ASN A 118 10.87 4.00 -2.34
C ASN A 118 9.81 4.81 -1.57
N GLY A 119 8.67 4.20 -1.19
CA GLY A 119 7.54 4.85 -0.53
C GLY A 119 7.66 4.99 1.00
N GLY A 120 8.43 4.10 1.66
CA GLY A 120 8.63 4.18 3.12
C GLY A 120 9.34 5.45 3.59
N LYS A 121 10.18 6.04 2.73
CA LYS A 121 10.85 7.32 3.01
C LYS A 121 9.93 8.53 2.94
N GLY A 122 8.72 8.41 2.39
CA GLY A 122 7.79 9.53 2.24
C GLY A 122 7.08 9.92 3.54
N PHE A 123 6.94 8.97 4.46
CA PHE A 123 6.32 9.16 5.79
C PHE A 123 7.32 9.15 6.95
N GLU A 124 8.58 8.76 6.70
CA GLU A 124 9.70 8.90 7.62
C GLU A 124 10.38 10.26 7.41
N VAL A 125 9.75 11.33 7.88
CA VAL A 125 10.45 12.55 8.34
C VAL A 125 9.66 13.09 9.51
#